data_AF-A0A2J8M2L4-F1
#
_entry.id   AF-A0A2J8M2L4-F1
#
_cell.length_a   1.000
_cell.length_b   1.000
_cell.length_c   1.000
_cell.angle_alpha   90.00
_cell.angle_beta   90.00
_cell.angle_gamma   90.00
#
_symmetry.space_group_name_H-M   'P 1'
#
loop_
_entity.id
_entity.type
_entity.pdbx_description
1 polymer ?
#
loop_
_entity_poly.entity_id
_entity_poly.type
_entity_poly.pdbx_seq_one_letter_code
_entity_poly.pdbx_strand_id
1 'polypeptide(L)'
;MNKHGIVHRALSPHNILLDRKGHIKLAKFGLYHMTAHGDDVDFPIGYPSYLAPEVIAQGIFKTTDHMPSKKPLPSGPKSDVWSLGIILFELCVMRKVKLQVVLSSLPNLYNYLMVEESNLAHNHCSTHKC
;
A
#
# COMPACT_ATOMS: atom_id res chain seq x y z
N MET A 1 -16.20 -8.87 -4.20
CA MET A 1 -15.56 -7.55 -4.28
C MET A 1 -15.25 -7.17 -5.73
N ASN A 2 -14.29 -7.82 -6.40
CA ASN A 2 -13.89 -7.48 -7.78
C ASN A 2 -15.03 -7.55 -8.80
N LYS A 3 -15.96 -8.53 -8.67
CA LYS A 3 -17.18 -8.62 -9.51
C LYS A 3 -18.14 -7.43 -9.37
N HIS A 4 -18.02 -6.67 -8.29
CA HIS A 4 -18.81 -5.45 -8.02
C HIS A 4 -18.02 -4.18 -8.34
N GLY A 5 -16.88 -4.27 -9.03
CA GLY A 5 -16.03 -3.11 -9.34
C GLY A 5 -15.23 -2.57 -8.14
N ILE A 6 -15.23 -3.29 -7.01
CA ILE A 6 -14.52 -2.87 -5.79
C ILE A 6 -13.15 -3.55 -5.75
N VAL A 7 -12.12 -2.75 -5.52
CA VAL A 7 -10.74 -3.17 -5.17
C VAL A 7 -10.46 -2.90 -3.70
N HIS A 8 -9.63 -3.74 -3.06
CA HIS A 8 -9.26 -3.62 -1.66
C HIS A 8 -8.18 -2.55 -1.43
N ARG A 9 -7.12 -2.55 -2.25
CA ARG A 9 -6.00 -1.59 -2.20
C ARG A 9 -5.17 -1.54 -0.90
N ALA A 10 -5.46 -2.41 0.05
CA ALA A 10 -4.80 -2.46 1.35
C ALA A 10 -4.76 -3.89 1.91
N LEU A 11 -4.63 -4.89 1.03
CA LEU A 11 -4.49 -6.28 1.46
C LEU A 11 -3.17 -6.46 2.21
N SER A 12 -3.25 -7.13 3.35
CA SER A 12 -2.13 -7.56 4.18
C SER A 12 -2.57 -8.77 5.00
N PRO A 13 -1.64 -9.55 5.57
CA PRO A 13 -1.99 -10.66 6.44
C PRO A 13 -2.86 -10.23 7.63
N HIS A 14 -2.67 -9.01 8.13
CA HIS A 14 -3.45 -8.44 9.23
C HIS A 14 -4.92 -8.17 8.87
N ASN A 15 -5.22 -8.01 7.58
CA ASN A 15 -6.58 -7.75 7.08
C ASN A 15 -7.29 -9.02 6.59
N ILE A 16 -6.66 -10.19 6.72
CA ILE A 16 -7.23 -11.51 6.45
C ILE A 16 -7.52 -12.17 7.80
N LEU A 17 -8.77 -12.09 8.24
CA LEU A 17 -9.20 -12.62 9.52
C LEU A 17 -9.57 -14.09 9.38
N LEU A 18 -9.15 -14.91 10.36
CA LEU A 18 -9.56 -16.30 10.50
C LEU A 18 -10.46 -16.43 11.73
N ASP A 19 -11.62 -17.05 11.58
CA ASP A 19 -12.46 -17.40 12.72
C ASP A 19 -12.07 -18.76 13.34
N ARG A 20 -12.61 -19.07 14.53
CA ARG A 20 -12.33 -20.35 15.23
C ARG A 20 -12.81 -21.59 14.47
N LYS A 21 -13.66 -21.42 13.45
CA LYS A 21 -14.16 -22.50 12.59
C LYS A 21 -13.34 -22.63 11.31
N GLY A 22 -12.29 -21.82 11.14
CA GLY A 22 -11.43 -21.82 9.96
C GLY A 22 -11.97 -21.02 8.77
N HIS A 23 -13.03 -20.22 8.94
CA HIS A 23 -13.49 -19.35 7.86
C HIS A 23 -12.63 -18.10 7.74
N ILE A 24 -12.41 -17.68 6.49
CA ILE A 24 -11.63 -16.49 6.15
C ILE A 24 -12.58 -15.32 5.87
N LYS A 25 -12.27 -14.16 6.44
CA LYS A 25 -12.98 -12.89 6.18
C LYS A 25 -11.98 -11.78 5.91
N LEU A 26 -12.30 -10.92 4.95
CA LEU A 26 -11.53 -9.71 4.67
C LEU A 26 -12.03 -8.56 5.54
N ALA A 27 -11.09 -7.80 6.11
CA ALA A 27 -11.36 -6.62 6.94
C ALA A 27 -10.75 -5.36 6.33
N LYS A 28 -11.23 -4.19 6.77
CA LYS A 28 -10.70 -2.87 6.35
C LYS A 28 -10.68 -2.66 4.83
N PHE A 29 -11.58 -3.31 4.10
CA PHE A 29 -11.83 -3.01 2.69
C PHE A 29 -12.68 -1.74 2.57
N GLY A 30 -12.62 -1.07 1.41
CA GLY A 30 -13.46 0.10 1.13
C GLY A 30 -12.86 1.46 1.52
N LEU A 31 -11.80 1.51 2.35
CA LEU A 31 -11.13 2.76 2.72
C LEU A 31 -10.74 3.58 1.48
N TYR A 32 -10.16 2.92 0.48
CA TYR A 32 -9.81 3.55 -0.80
C TYR A 32 -11.00 4.21 -1.51
N HIS A 33 -12.18 3.59 -1.48
CA HIS A 33 -13.38 4.15 -2.13
C HIS A 33 -14.03 5.25 -1.28
N MET A 34 -13.94 5.14 0.05
CA MET A 34 -14.48 6.16 0.98
C MET A 34 -13.71 7.48 0.92
N THR A 35 -12.44 7.46 0.54
CA THR A 35 -11.56 8.65 0.47
C THR A 35 -11.42 9.16 -0.96
N ALA A 36 -12.48 9.08 -1.77
CA ALA A 36 -12.47 9.45 -3.19
C ALA A 36 -11.25 8.90 -3.96
N HIS A 37 -10.99 7.59 -3.87
CA HIS A 37 -9.84 6.94 -4.52
C HIS A 37 -8.46 7.41 -4.01
N GLY A 38 -8.40 7.93 -2.79
CA GLY A 38 -7.20 8.49 -2.17
C GLY A 38 -7.10 10.02 -2.30
N ASP A 39 -8.05 10.67 -2.98
CA ASP A 39 -8.07 12.12 -3.15
C ASP A 39 -8.37 12.86 -1.82
N ASP A 40 -9.04 12.23 -0.85
CA ASP A 40 -9.40 12.88 0.42
C ASP A 40 -8.39 12.65 1.56
N VAL A 41 -7.24 12.03 1.28
CA VAL A 41 -6.18 11.79 2.27
C VAL A 41 -4.82 12.26 1.77
N ASP A 42 -4.00 12.77 2.67
CA ASP A 42 -2.63 13.24 2.35
C ASP A 42 -1.59 12.12 2.42
N PHE A 43 -1.97 10.97 2.97
CA PHE A 43 -1.11 9.80 3.09
C PHE A 43 -1.55 8.69 2.13
N PRO A 44 -0.61 7.86 1.65
CA PRO A 44 -0.94 6.76 0.78
C PRO A 44 -1.77 5.68 1.49
N ILE A 45 -2.83 5.24 0.80
CA ILE A 45 -3.65 4.12 1.26
C ILE A 45 -3.02 2.81 0.80
N GLY A 46 -2.65 1.98 1.76
CA GLY A 46 -2.14 0.63 1.52
C GLY A 46 -0.89 0.36 2.36
N TYR A 47 -0.26 -0.78 2.10
CA TYR A 47 0.96 -1.21 2.78
C TYR A 47 2.07 -1.37 1.74
N PRO A 48 3.13 -0.54 1.74
CA PRO A 48 4.15 -0.53 0.69
C PRO A 48 4.71 -1.92 0.32
N SER A 49 4.91 -2.81 1.29
CA SER A 49 5.43 -4.17 1.06
C SER A 49 4.53 -5.07 0.22
N TYR A 50 3.24 -4.73 0.10
CA TYR A 50 2.24 -5.50 -0.62
C TYR A 50 1.68 -4.75 -1.83
N LEU A 51 2.14 -3.53 -2.10
CA LEU A 51 1.67 -2.75 -3.24
C LEU A 51 2.24 -3.29 -4.54
N ALA A 52 1.39 -3.31 -5.56
CA ALA A 52 1.79 -3.65 -6.92
C ALA A 52 2.68 -2.54 -7.50
N PRO A 53 3.68 -2.88 -8.34
CA PRO A 53 4.62 -1.89 -8.86
C PRO A 53 3.94 -0.76 -9.63
N GLU A 54 2.86 -1.04 -10.35
CA GLU A 54 2.05 -0.02 -11.04
C GLU A 54 1.36 0.94 -10.08
N VAL A 55 0.96 0.48 -8.88
CA VAL A 55 0.37 1.34 -7.84
C VAL A 55 1.41 2.30 -7.29
N ILE A 56 2.65 1.82 -7.14
CA ILE A 56 3.77 2.61 -6.67
C ILE A 56 4.17 3.65 -7.72
N ALA A 57 4.27 3.24 -8.99
CA ALA A 57 4.63 4.10 -10.12
C ALA A 57 3.57 5.18 -10.42
N GLN A 58 2.30 4.94 -10.11
CA GLN A 58 1.21 5.89 -10.29
C GLN A 58 1.22 7.06 -9.28
N GLY A 59 2.15 7.08 -8.34
CA GLY A 59 2.24 8.12 -7.33
C GLY A 59 1.44 7.76 -6.10
N ILE A 60 2.11 7.09 -5.16
CA ILE A 60 1.72 7.01 -3.74
C ILE A 60 1.68 8.42 -3.12
N PHE A 61 2.36 9.38 -3.74
CA PHE A 61 2.50 10.76 -3.31
C PHE A 61 1.84 11.66 -4.35
N LYS A 62 0.74 12.31 -3.96
CA LYS A 62 0.26 13.48 -4.67
C LYS A 62 1.43 14.47 -4.72
N THR A 63 1.98 14.70 -5.91
CA THR A 63 2.87 15.84 -6.12
C THR A 63 2.07 17.08 -5.78
N THR A 64 2.61 17.92 -4.89
CA THR A 64 2.02 19.14 -4.33
C THR A 64 1.69 20.24 -5.34
N ASP A 65 1.67 19.94 -6.63
CA ASP A 65 1.43 20.93 -7.67
C ASP A 65 0.08 20.67 -8.34
N HIS A 66 -0.74 21.71 -8.35
CA HIS A 66 -2.04 21.85 -9.02
C HIS A 66 -1.93 21.76 -10.55
N MET A 67 -1.18 20.81 -11.09
CA MET A 67 -1.18 20.50 -12.51
C MET A 67 -2.32 19.50 -12.77
N PRO A 68 -3.22 19.74 -13.74
CA PRO A 68 -4.24 18.77 -14.13
C PRO A 68 -3.59 17.59 -14.87
N SER A 69 -2.79 16.82 -14.15
CA SER A 69 -2.21 15.56 -14.57
C SER A 69 -3.35 14.56 -14.63
N LYS A 70 -3.76 14.24 -15.86
CA LYS A 70 -4.63 13.11 -16.26
C LYS A 70 -4.75 12.06 -15.14
N LYS A 71 -5.90 12.01 -14.45
CA LYS A 71 -6.13 11.08 -13.31
C LYS A 71 -5.58 9.70 -13.68
N PRO A 72 -4.58 9.15 -12.96
CA PRO A 72 -4.08 7.83 -13.26
C PRO A 72 -5.25 6.85 -13.17
N LEU A 73 -5.37 5.97 -14.17
CA LEU A 73 -6.47 5.02 -14.25
C LEU A 73 -6.49 4.21 -12.96
N PRO A 74 -7.64 4.10 -12.25
CA PRO A 74 -7.70 3.37 -10.99
C PRO A 74 -7.15 1.97 -11.20
N SER A 75 -6.08 1.63 -10.45
CA SER A 75 -5.47 0.30 -10.52
C SER A 75 -6.56 -0.75 -10.35
N GLY A 76 -6.69 -1.59 -11.37
CA GLY A 76 -7.76 -2.57 -11.42
C GLY A 76 -7.59 -3.70 -10.40
N PRO A 77 -8.52 -4.67 -10.42
CA PRO A 77 -8.50 -5.88 -9.59
C PRO A 77 -7.17 -6.66 -9.54
N LYS A 78 -6.29 -6.46 -10.54
CA LYS A 78 -4.97 -7.08 -10.63
C LYS A 78 -4.02 -6.62 -9.53
N SER A 79 -4.18 -5.40 -9.03
CA SER A 79 -3.39 -4.89 -7.90
C SER A 79 -3.60 -5.73 -6.62
N ASP A 80 -4.84 -6.12 -6.32
CA ASP A 80 -5.14 -7.01 -5.19
C ASP A 80 -4.57 -8.43 -5.39
N VAL A 81 -4.48 -8.91 -6.65
CA VAL A 81 -3.88 -10.20 -6.97
C VAL A 81 -2.38 -10.20 -6.69
N TRP A 82 -1.69 -9.09 -6.98
CA TRP A 82 -0.29 -8.92 -6.60
C TRP A 82 -0.11 -9.00 -5.09
N SER A 83 -0.88 -8.22 -4.33
CA SER A 83 -0.81 -8.22 -2.86
C SER A 83 -1.06 -9.63 -2.30
N LEU A 84 -2.03 -10.35 -2.84
CA LEU A 84 -2.30 -11.74 -2.46
C LEU A 84 -1.12 -12.66 -2.77
N GLY A 85 -0.44 -12.47 -3.90
CA GLY A 85 0.77 -13.22 -4.26
C GLY A 85 1.88 -13.05 -3.23
N ILE A 86 2.15 -11.82 -2.79
CA ILE A 86 3.13 -11.54 -1.74
C ILE A 86 2.73 -12.20 -0.41
N ILE A 87 1.46 -12.12 -0.02
CA ILE A 87 0.95 -12.75 1.21
C ILE A 87 1.12 -14.28 1.15
N LEU A 88 0.76 -14.91 0.04
CA LEU A 88 0.92 -16.36 -0.14
C LEU A 88 2.40 -16.75 -0.11
N PHE A 89 3.27 -15.95 -0.73
CA PHE A 89 4.71 -16.17 -0.67
C PHE A 89 5.24 -16.09 0.77
N GLU A 90 4.84 -15.09 1.56
CA GLU A 90 5.20 -14.99 2.98
C GLU A 90 4.74 -16.20 3.80
N LEU A 91 3.53 -16.69 3.53
CA LEU A 91 2.97 -17.88 4.19
C LEU A 91 3.76 -19.15 3.83
N CYS A 92 4.16 -19.31 2.57
CA CYS A 92 4.95 -20.45 2.12
C CYS A 92 6.38 -20.44 2.67
N VAL A 93 7.00 -19.26 2.75
CA VAL A 93 8.40 -19.11 3.21
C VAL A 93 8.49 -18.97 4.74
N MET A 94 7.37 -18.77 5.43
CA MET A 94 7.27 -18.54 6.88
C MET A 94 8.15 -17.36 7.36
N ARG A 95 8.43 -16.41 6.46
CA ARG A 95 9.25 -15.21 6.74
C ARG A 95 8.56 -13.99 6.16
N LYS A 96 8.53 -12.90 6.93
CA LYS A 96 8.08 -11.60 6.42
C LYS A 96 9.03 -11.12 5.31
N VAL A 97 8.46 -10.71 4.20
CA VAL A 97 9.17 -10.03 3.12
C VAL A 97 9.51 -8.64 3.62
N LYS A 98 10.80 -8.39 3.85
CA LYS A 98 11.27 -7.02 4.12
C LYS A 98 11.23 -6.24 2.82
N LEU A 99 10.64 -5.05 2.86
CA LEU A 99 10.54 -4.11 1.74
C LEU A 99 11.90 -3.93 1.02
N GLN A 100 12.99 -3.95 1.79
CA GLN A 100 14.37 -3.88 1.32
C GLN A 100 14.75 -4.95 0.26
N VAL A 101 14.13 -6.14 0.28
CA VAL A 101 14.37 -7.19 -0.71
C VAL A 101 13.63 -6.89 -2.03
N VAL A 102 12.40 -6.40 -1.97
CA VAL A 102 11.59 -6.07 -3.15
C VAL A 102 12.15 -4.83 -3.88
N LEU A 103 12.64 -3.85 -3.11
CA LEU A 103 13.24 -2.63 -3.66
C LEU A 103 14.64 -2.85 -4.22
N SER A 104 15.39 -3.86 -3.76
CA SER A 104 16.70 -4.20 -4.34
C SER A 104 16.62 -4.60 -5.82
N SER A 105 15.44 -5.05 -6.28
CA SER A 105 15.15 -5.37 -7.67
C SER A 105 14.68 -4.15 -8.49
N LEU A 106 14.41 -3.01 -7.83
CA LEU A 106 13.94 -1.75 -8.42
C LEU A 106 14.75 -0.56 -7.83
N PRO A 107 16.03 -0.39 -8.21
CA PRO A 107 16.96 0.53 -7.55
C PRO A 107 16.49 2.00 -7.53
N ASN A 108 15.71 2.44 -8.53
CA ASN A 108 15.16 3.80 -8.56
C ASN A 108 14.08 4.05 -7.49
N LEU A 109 13.40 3.00 -7.04
CA LEU A 109 12.34 3.09 -6.04
C LEU A 109 12.90 3.04 -4.61
N TYR A 110 14.04 2.37 -4.41
CA TYR A 110 14.76 2.35 -3.13
C TYR A 110 15.20 3.76 -2.69
N ASN A 111 15.80 4.53 -3.60
CA ASN A 111 16.22 5.90 -3.31
C ASN A 111 15.05 6.83 -2.96
N TYR A 112 13.86 6.59 -3.51
CA TYR A 112 12.68 7.41 -3.24
C TYR A 112 12.06 7.14 -1.86
N LEU A 113 12.10 5.89 -1.39
CA LEU A 113 11.54 5.49 -0.10
C LEU A 113 12.51 5.73 1.08
N MET A 114 13.82 5.60 0.86
CA MET A 114 14.84 5.84 1.90
C MET A 114 15.03 7.33 2.23
N VAL A 115 14.64 8.25 1.33
CA VAL A 115 14.68 9.70 1.58
C VAL A 115 13.65 10.14 2.62
N GLU A 116 12.58 9.38 2.86
CA GLU A 116 11.53 9.73 3.82
C GLU A 116 11.68 9.09 5.21
N GLU A 117 12.34 7.94 5.38
CA GLU A 117 12.62 7.42 6.73
C GLU A 117 13.48 8.41 7.54
N SER A 118 14.38 9.16 6.88
CA SER A 118 15.14 10.25 7.51
C SER A 118 14.29 11.46 7.88
N ASN A 119 13.22 11.75 7.13
CA ASN A 119 12.32 12.88 7.40
C ASN A 119 11.27 12.53 8.48
N LEU A 120 10.83 11.27 8.57
CA LEU A 120 9.95 10.81 9.65
C LEU A 120 10.67 10.77 11.00
N ALA A 121 11.96 10.40 11.01
CA ALA A 121 12.79 10.43 12.21
C ALA A 121 13.04 11.87 12.73
N HIS A 122 13.11 12.87 11.85
CA HIS A 122 13.27 14.27 12.25
C HIS A 122 12.00 14.87 12.87
N ASN A 123 10.81 14.49 12.39
CA ASN A 123 9.55 15.05 12.88
C ASN A 123 9.11 14.49 14.25
N HIS A 124 9.65 13.35 14.68
CA HIS A 124 9.36 12.81 16.02
C HIS A 124 10.23 13.41 17.14
N CYS A 125 11.31 14.15 16.80
CA CYS A 125 12.16 14.82 17.78
C CYS A 125 11.63 16.22 18.18
N SER A 126 10.81 16.85 17.34
CA SER A 126 10.34 18.22 17.56
C SER A 126 9.07 18.34 18.42
N THR A 127 8.40 17.24 18.79
CA THR A 127 7.15 17.28 19.57
C THR A 127 7.31 17.06 21.08
N HIS A 128 8.55 17.02 21.61
CA HIS A 128 8.83 16.91 23.06
C HIS A 128 9.60 18.09 23.67
N LYS A 129 9.54 19.27 23.05
CA LYS A 129 9.90 20.54 23.71
C LYS A 129 8.80 21.58 23.51
N CYS A 130 7.76 21.49 24.33
CA CYS A 130 6.98 22.60 24.85
C CYS A 130 6.54 22.19 26.26
#